data_AF-A0A6H1WZG7-F1
#
_entry.id   AF-A0A6H1WZG7-F1
#
_cell.length_a   1.000
_cell.length_b   1.000
_cell.length_c   1.000
_cell.angle_alpha   90.00
_cell.angle_beta   90.00
_cell.angle_gamma   90.00
#
_symmetry.space_group_name_H-M   'P 1'
#
loop_
_entity.id
_entity.type
_entity.pdbx_description
1 polymer ?
#
loop_
_entity_poly.entity_id
_entity_poly.type
_entity_poly.pdbx_seq_one_letter_code
_entity_poly.pdbx_strand_id
1 'polypeptide(L)'
;MENFFSTKGKFNIFLVVGIILIISGFFYRKYPIDLVGLLIAFIPETKNSIKHYKETGKINAYLMAEIFIFIVTLYIFISTMLGI
;
A
#
# COMPACT_ATOMS: atom_id res chain seq x y z
N MET A 1 6.44 -19.79 -3.50
CA MET A 1 6.27 -18.39 -3.03
C MET A 1 5.76 -17.43 -4.11
N GLU A 2 5.81 -17.76 -5.41
CA GLU A 2 5.34 -16.84 -6.47
C GLU A 2 3.84 -16.54 -6.40
N ASN A 3 3.00 -17.52 -6.05
CA ASN A 3 1.54 -17.34 -5.94
C ASN A 3 1.12 -16.42 -4.78
N PHE A 4 1.96 -16.18 -3.77
CA PHE A 4 1.62 -15.39 -2.58
C PHE A 4 1.60 -13.88 -2.86
N PHE A 5 2.27 -13.47 -3.93
CA PHE A 5 2.39 -12.08 -4.39
C PHE A 5 1.83 -11.87 -5.79
N SER A 6 1.19 -12.88 -6.38
CA SER A 6 0.68 -12.83 -7.75
C SER A 6 -0.70 -12.17 -7.78
N THR A 7 -0.85 -11.02 -8.44
CA THR A 7 -2.15 -10.44 -8.82
C THR A 7 -2.79 -11.19 -10.00
N LYS A 8 -2.06 -12.10 -10.67
CA LYS A 8 -2.59 -12.98 -11.70
C LYS A 8 -3.34 -14.16 -11.05
N GLY A 9 -4.62 -13.94 -10.76
CA GLY A 9 -5.62 -15.00 -10.60
C GLY A 9 -5.58 -15.88 -9.35
N LYS A 10 -4.73 -15.60 -8.36
CA LYS A 10 -4.73 -16.35 -7.07
C LYS A 10 -4.74 -15.38 -5.89
N PHE A 11 -5.55 -15.72 -4.91
CA PHE A 11 -5.81 -15.01 -3.67
C PHE A 11 -4.57 -14.31 -3.09
N ASN A 12 -4.62 -12.98 -3.00
CA ASN A 12 -3.53 -12.17 -2.50
C ASN A 12 -3.81 -11.74 -1.06
N ILE A 13 -3.11 -12.35 -0.10
CA ILE A 13 -3.34 -12.11 1.33
C ILE A 13 -3.11 -10.65 1.72
N PHE A 14 -2.17 -9.96 1.07
CA PHE A 14 -1.88 -8.55 1.36
C PHE A 14 -3.05 -7.65 0.96
N LEU A 15 -3.67 -7.92 -0.19
CA LEU A 15 -4.86 -7.20 -0.63
C LEU A 15 -6.04 -7.44 0.33
N VAL A 16 -6.24 -8.67 0.79
CA VAL A 16 -7.31 -9.01 1.73
C VAL A 16 -7.09 -8.36 3.10
N VAL A 17 -5.87 -8.46 3.65
CA VAL A 17 -5.51 -7.83 4.92
C VAL A 17 -5.63 -6.31 4.82
N GLY A 18 -5.16 -5.71 3.72
CA GLY A 18 -5.28 -4.29 3.47
C GLY A 18 -6.74 -3.81 3.44
N ILE A 19 -7.63 -4.54 2.75
CA ILE A 19 -9.07 -4.23 2.73
C ILE A 19 -9.69 -4.33 4.12
N ILE A 20 -9.35 -5.37 4.90
CA ILE A 20 -9.86 -5.52 6.28
C ILE A 20 -9.45 -4.31 7.13
N LEU A 21 -8.21 -3.85 7.00
CA LEU A 21 -7.71 -2.68 7.73
C LEU A 21 -8.38 -1.38 7.27
N ILE A 22 -8.61 -1.21 5.97
CA ILE A 22 -9.36 -0.07 5.42
C ILE A 22 -10.78 -0.01 6.01
N ILE A 23 -11.49 -1.15 6.01
CA ILE A 23 -12.84 -1.24 6.57
C ILE A 23 -12.80 -0.98 8.09
N SER A 24 -11.82 -1.54 8.79
CA SER A 24 -11.65 -1.35 10.24
C SER A 24 -11.35 0.11 10.59
N GLY A 25 -10.55 0.81 9.77
CA GLY A 25 -10.24 2.24 9.93
C GLY A 25 -11.48 3.13 9.90
N PHE A 26 -12.53 2.73 9.17
CA PHE A 26 -13.81 3.45 9.17
C PHE A 26 -14.47 3.47 10.55
N PHE A 27 -14.32 2.40 11.33
CA PHE A 27 -14.84 2.28 12.70
C PHE A 27 -13.89 2.89 13.75
N TYR A 28 -12.59 2.95 13.46
CA TYR A 28 -11.54 3.43 14.37
C TYR A 28 -10.85 4.70 13.83
N ARG A 29 -11.59 5.82 13.74
CA ARG A 29 -11.10 7.11 13.19
C ARG A 29 -9.93 7.78 13.92
N LYS A 30 -9.58 7.32 15.13
CA LYS A 30 -8.53 7.95 15.94
C LYS A 30 -7.13 7.79 15.32
N TYR A 31 -6.95 6.76 14.49
CA TYR A 31 -5.69 6.47 13.82
C TYR A 31 -5.95 6.25 12.34
N PRO A 32 -5.03 6.66 11.45
CA PRO A 32 -5.14 6.45 10.01
C PRO A 32 -4.84 4.98 9.62
N ILE A 33 -5.56 4.04 10.22
CA ILE A 33 -5.43 2.59 10.00
C ILE A 33 -5.82 2.22 8.57
N ASP A 34 -6.72 3.00 7.97
CA ASP A 34 -7.11 2.92 6.58
C ASP A 34 -5.94 3.19 5.63
N LEU A 35 -5.11 4.20 5.93
CA LEU A 35 -3.90 4.49 5.15
C LEU A 35 -2.85 3.39 5.31
N VAL A 36 -2.71 2.81 6.50
CA VAL A 36 -1.85 1.63 6.71
C VAL A 36 -2.36 0.42 5.92
N GLY A 37 -3.67 0.19 5.92
CA GLY A 37 -4.31 -0.85 5.13
C GLY A 37 -4.09 -0.67 3.63
N LEU A 38 -4.14 0.57 3.16
CA LEU A 38 -3.83 0.93 1.78
C LEU A 38 -2.39 0.54 1.44
N LEU A 39 -1.40 0.94 2.24
CA LEU A 39 0.01 0.58 2.02
C LEU A 39 0.22 -0.94 1.97
N ILE A 40 -0.43 -1.69 2.85
CA ILE A 40 -0.35 -3.17 2.86
C ILE A 40 -0.94 -3.77 1.59
N ALA A 41 -2.07 -3.25 1.09
CA ALA A 41 -2.69 -3.73 -0.13
C ALA A 41 -1.80 -3.55 -1.37
N PHE A 42 -0.92 -2.54 -1.38
CA PHE A 42 -0.04 -2.22 -2.50
C PHE A 42 1.24 -3.06 -2.58
N ILE A 43 1.67 -3.73 -1.50
CA ILE A 43 2.89 -4.58 -1.44
C ILE A 43 3.13 -5.47 -2.69
N PRO A 44 2.11 -6.17 -3.23
CA PRO A 44 2.28 -7.02 -4.41
C PRO A 44 2.63 -6.22 -5.67
N GLU A 45 2.00 -5.06 -5.83
CA GLU A 45 2.26 -4.14 -6.94
C GLU A 45 3.62 -3.48 -6.78
N THR A 46 4.04 -3.12 -5.56
CA THR A 46 5.40 -2.66 -5.26
C THR A 46 6.43 -3.67 -5.74
N LYS A 47 6.22 -4.95 -5.40
CA LYS A 47 7.13 -6.04 -5.80
C LYS A 47 7.22 -6.16 -7.32
N ASN A 48 6.08 -6.10 -8.01
CA ASN A 48 6.03 -6.18 -9.46
C ASN A 48 6.69 -4.96 -10.12
N SER A 49 6.47 -3.78 -9.57
CA SER A 49 7.02 -2.50 -10.04
C SER A 49 8.54 -2.42 -9.83
N ILE A 50 9.06 -2.91 -8.70
CA ILE A 50 10.50 -3.06 -8.45
C ILE A 50 11.12 -4.07 -9.43
N LYS A 51 10.45 -5.20 -9.68
CA LYS A 51 10.92 -6.19 -10.66
C LYS A 51 11.01 -5.57 -12.06
N HIS A 52 9.97 -4.86 -12.49
CA HIS A 52 9.95 -4.13 -13.76
C HIS A 52 11.07 -3.09 -13.84
N TYR A 53 11.32 -2.33 -12.76
CA TYR A 53 12.41 -1.37 -12.71
C TYR A 53 13.78 -2.05 -12.86
N LYS A 54 14.00 -3.20 -12.20
CA LYS A 54 15.24 -3.97 -12.37
C LYS A 54 15.43 -4.50 -13.79
N GLU A 55 14.35 -4.85 -14.48
CA GLU A 55 14.39 -5.40 -15.84
C GLU A 55 14.54 -4.31 -16.92
N THR A 56 13.95 -3.14 -16.72
CA THR A 56 13.85 -2.09 -17.76
C THR A 56 14.66 -0.83 -17.46
N GLY A 57 15.10 -0.63 -16.22
CA GLY A 57 15.69 0.61 -15.72
C GLY A 57 14.70 1.79 -15.66
N LYS A 58 13.42 1.58 -15.94
CA LYS A 58 12.40 2.63 -16.00
C LYS A 58 11.46 2.55 -14.82
N ILE A 59 11.23 3.70 -14.20
CA ILE A 59 10.20 3.86 -13.17
C ILE A 59 8.83 3.76 -13.85
N ASN A 60 7.96 2.90 -13.33
CA ASN A 60 6.58 2.80 -13.78
C ASN A 60 5.69 3.79 -13.00
N ALA A 61 4.61 4.27 -13.61
CA ALA A 61 3.62 5.16 -13.01
C ALA A 61 3.07 4.62 -11.68
N TYR A 62 2.93 3.30 -11.55
CA TYR A 62 2.52 2.65 -10.30
C TYR A 62 3.49 2.92 -9.14
N LEU A 63 4.80 2.90 -9.39
CA LEU A 63 5.79 3.20 -8.35
C LEU A 63 5.71 4.66 -7.92
N MET A 64 5.50 5.57 -8.87
CA MET A 64 5.32 7.00 -8.57
C MET A 64 4.06 7.27 -7.74
N ALA A 65 2.94 6.62 -8.09
CA ALA A 65 1.70 6.72 -7.33
C ALA A 65 1.85 6.18 -5.90
N GLU A 66 2.57 5.07 -5.74
CA GLU A 66 2.83 4.47 -4.42
C GLU A 66 3.69 5.37 -3.54
N ILE A 67 4.76 5.96 -4.09
CA ILE A 67 5.61 6.94 -3.39
C ILE A 67 4.76 8.13 -2.92
N PHE A 68 3.87 8.63 -3.79
CA PHE A 68 2.98 9.73 -3.44
C PHE A 68 2.05 9.37 -2.29
N ILE A 69 1.39 8.20 -2.35
CA ILE A 69 0.52 7.70 -1.28
C ILE A 69 1.30 7.55 0.03
N PHE A 70 2.54 7.07 -0.04
CA PHE A 70 3.40 6.91 1.14
C PHE A 70 3.73 8.25 1.80
N ILE A 71 4.12 9.27 1.00
CA ILE A 71 4.40 10.62 1.51
C ILE A 71 3.16 11.24 2.16
N VAL A 72 2.00 11.13 1.50
CA VAL A 72 0.72 11.63 2.03
C VAL A 72 0.36 10.91 3.33
N THR A 73 0.56 9.59 3.39
CA THR A 73 0.31 8.80 4.60
C THR A 73 1.21 9.23 5.74
N LEU A 74 2.50 9.43 5.50
CA LEU A 74 3.44 9.94 6.50
C LEU A 74 3.01 11.31 7.01
N TYR A 75 2.66 12.23 6.11
CA TYR A 75 2.19 13.56 6.48
C TYR A 75 0.96 13.50 7.39
N ILE A 76 -0.06 12.74 7.00
CA ILE A 76 -1.29 12.58 7.79
C ILE A 76 -1.00 11.93 9.15
N PHE A 77 -0.13 10.92 9.19
CA PHE A 77 0.25 10.26 10.43
C PHE A 77 0.95 11.23 11.40
N ILE A 78 1.89 12.02 10.89
CA ILE A 78 2.60 13.04 11.67
C ILE A 78 1.63 14.13 12.15
N SER A 79 0.77 14.65 11.27
CA SER A 79 -0.29 15.61 11.63
C SER A 79 -1.21 15.09 12.73
N THR A 80 -1.66 13.83 12.61
CA THR A 80 -2.54 13.20 13.60
C THR A 80 -1.84 13.03 14.96
N MET A 81 -0.54 12.69 14.96
CA MET A 81 0.26 12.58 16.19
C MET A 81 0.55 13.95 16.83
N LEU A 82 0.74 14.99 16.02
CA LEU A 82 1.02 16.35 16.49
C LEU A 82 -0.26 17.15 16.83
N GLY A 83 -1.43 16.66 16.43
CA GLY A 83 -2.72 17.36 16.62
C GLY A 83 -2.88 18.60 15.75
N ILE A 84 -2.18 18.65 14.60
CA ILE A 84 -2.17 19.77 13.62
C ILE A 84 -2.82 19.29 12.32
#